data_AF-A0A5S9M762-F1
#
_entry.id   AF-A0A5S9M762-F1
#
_cell.length_a   1.000
_cell.length_b   1.000
_cell.length_c   1.000
_cell.angle_alpha   90.00
_cell.angle_beta   90.00
_cell.angle_gamma   90.00
#
_symmetry.space_group_name_H-M   'P 1'
#
loop_
_entity.id
_entity.type
_entity.pdbx_description
1 polymer ?
#
loop_
_entity_poly.entity_id
_entity_poly.type
_entity_poly.pdbx_seq_one_letter_code
_entity_poly.pdbx_strand_id
1 'polypeptide(L)' 'MSQQKQIQLAKRPKGLPTKDVFHFLTVDIPVPQDGEVLIQTKYVSVDPYMRGRMQDTKNPIHLRSS' A
#
# COMPACT_ATOMS: atom_id res chain seq x y z
N MET A 1 -15.05 13.48 13.30
CA MET A 1 -13.81 13.07 12.60
C MET A 1 -14.21 12.18 11.43
N SER A 2 -13.75 12.47 10.23
CA SER A 2 -14.01 11.63 9.06
C SER A 2 -12.99 10.49 9.00
N GLN A 3 -13.43 9.28 8.68
CA GLN A 3 -12.58 8.08 8.66
C GLN A 3 -12.45 7.51 7.25
N GLN A 4 -11.33 6.86 6.97
CA GLN A 4 -11.04 6.12 5.74
C GLN A 4 -10.75 4.66 6.04
N LYS A 5 -11.02 3.78 5.07
CA LYS A 5 -10.65 2.36 5.12
C LYS A 5 -9.30 2.17 4.46
N GLN A 6 -8.42 1.40 5.10
CA GLN A 6 -7.12 1.04 4.57
C GLN A 6 -6.96 -0.47 4.50
N ILE A 7 -6.34 -0.95 3.43
CA ILE A 7 -5.89 -2.33 3.28
C ILE A 7 -4.37 -2.29 3.40
N GLN A 8 -3.84 -2.68 4.56
CA GLN A 8 -2.41 -2.65 4.82
C GLN A 8 -1.82 -4.05 4.68
N LEU A 9 -0.58 -4.14 4.20
CA LEU A 9 0.15 -5.40 4.14
C LEU A 9 0.61 -5.78 5.57
N ALA A 10 -0.04 -6.77 6.15
CA ALA A 10 0.26 -7.28 7.49
C ALA A 10 1.55 -8.09 7.53
N LYS A 11 1.77 -8.93 6.49
CA LYS A 11 2.95 -9.78 6.38
C LYS A 11 3.25 -10.13 4.92
N ARG A 12 4.45 -10.65 4.68
CA ARG A 12 4.89 -11.09 3.35
C ARG A 12 4.33 -12.49 3.05
N PRO A 13 3.56 -12.70 1.96
CA PRO A 13 2.98 -13.99 1.64
C PRO A 13 4.04 -15.00 1.17
N LYS A 14 4.05 -16.19 1.77
CA LYS A 14 4.74 -17.38 1.23
C LYS A 14 3.76 -18.12 0.32
N GLY A 15 4.08 -18.25 -0.97
CA GLY A 15 3.15 -18.78 -1.97
C GLY A 15 2.04 -17.78 -2.34
N LEU A 16 0.78 -18.23 -2.39
CA LEU A 16 -0.36 -17.37 -2.68
C LEU A 16 -0.75 -16.52 -1.47
N PRO A 17 -1.17 -15.25 -1.67
CA PRO A 17 -1.63 -14.43 -0.56
C PRO A 17 -2.94 -14.97 0.03
N THR A 18 -2.96 -15.13 1.34
CA THR A 18 -4.12 -15.51 2.14
C THR A 18 -4.69 -14.28 2.86
N LYS A 19 -5.86 -14.39 3.51
CA LYS A 19 -6.55 -13.23 4.11
C LYS A 19 -5.73 -12.50 5.18
N ASP A 20 -4.96 -13.26 5.96
CA ASP A 20 -4.06 -12.80 7.02
C ASP A 20 -2.78 -12.09 6.52
N VAL A 21 -2.60 -12.00 5.19
CA VAL A 21 -1.58 -11.14 4.56
C VAL A 21 -1.95 -9.66 4.67
N PHE A 22 -3.24 -9.35 4.87
CA PHE A 22 -3.75 -7.99 4.89
C PHE A 22 -4.46 -7.67 6.21
N HIS A 23 -4.31 -6.42 6.66
CA HIS A 23 -5.15 -5.82 7.68
C HIS A 23 -6.15 -4.87 7.04
N PHE A 24 -7.41 -4.97 7.45
CA PHE A 24 -8.46 -4.04 7.08
C PHE A 24 -8.69 -3.11 8.26
N LEU A 25 -8.25 -1.87 8.11
CA LEU A 25 -8.30 -0.87 9.18
C LEU A 25 -9.23 0.27 8.81
N THR A 26 -9.81 0.87 9.82
CA THR A 26 -10.47 2.16 9.71
C THR A 26 -9.66 3.17 10.50
N VAL A 27 -9.23 4.24 9.85
CA VAL A 27 -8.35 5.26 10.45
C VAL A 27 -8.89 6.66 10.17
N ASP A 28 -8.54 7.62 11.00
CA ASP A 28 -8.92 9.02 10.76
C ASP A 28 -8.24 9.56 9.49
N ILE A 29 -8.94 10.44 8.77
CA ILE A 29 -8.40 11.10 7.58
C ILE A 29 -7.42 12.20 8.03
N PRO A 30 -6.14 12.16 7.59
CA PRO A 30 -5.18 13.20 7.90
C PRO A 30 -5.53 14.51 7.18
N VAL A 31 -5.10 15.62 7.76
CA VAL A 31 -5.20 16.95 7.13
C VAL A 31 -3.99 17.14 6.21
N PRO A 32 -4.18 17.42 4.91
CA PRO A 32 -3.06 17.66 3.99
C PRO A 32 -2.27 18.92 4.40
N GLN A 33 -0.96 18.86 4.27
CA GLN A 33 -0.04 19.99 4.49
C GLN A 33 0.13 20.83 3.21
N ASP A 34 0.96 21.89 3.30
CA ASP A 34 1.26 22.72 2.14
C ASP A 34 1.91 21.90 1.02
N GLY A 35 1.41 22.07 -0.20
CA GLY A 35 1.81 21.27 -1.37
C GLY A 35 1.21 19.86 -1.46
N GLU A 36 0.40 19.41 -0.49
CA GLU A 36 -0.28 18.11 -0.53
C GLU A 36 -1.73 18.21 -1.02
N VAL A 37 -2.26 17.10 -1.54
CA VAL A 37 -3.67 17.00 -1.93
C VAL A 37 -4.32 15.77 -1.31
N LEU A 38 -5.57 15.91 -0.89
CA LEU A 38 -6.38 14.79 -0.39
C LEU A 38 -7.27 14.26 -1.53
N ILE A 39 -7.14 12.97 -1.84
CA ILE A 39 -7.88 12.32 -2.93
C ILE A 39 -8.81 11.25 -2.37
N GLN A 40 -10.08 11.26 -2.80
CA GLN A 40 -11.01 10.17 -2.54
C GLN A 40 -10.91 9.11 -3.63
N THR A 41 -10.26 7.98 -3.33
CA THR A 41 -10.17 6.83 -4.24
C THR A 41 -11.56 6.27 -4.56
N LYS A 42 -11.89 6.15 -5.85
CA LYS A 42 -13.14 5.52 -6.34
C LYS A 42 -12.92 4.09 -6.80
N TYR A 43 -11.79 3.82 -7.44
CA TYR A 43 -11.41 2.53 -7.98
C TYR A 43 -9.93 2.26 -7.72
N VAL A 44 -9.58 0.98 -7.60
CA VAL A 44 -8.20 0.50 -7.44
C VAL A 44 -7.98 -0.62 -8.46
N SER A 45 -6.92 -0.51 -9.25
CA SER A 45 -6.52 -1.59 -10.15
C SER A 45 -5.90 -2.74 -9.36
N VAL A 46 -6.20 -3.97 -9.78
CA VAL A 46 -5.61 -5.19 -9.19
C VAL A 46 -4.88 -5.93 -10.29
N ASP A 47 -3.56 -5.82 -10.28
CA ASP A 47 -2.69 -6.30 -11.36
C ASP A 47 -1.70 -7.36 -10.87
N PRO A 48 -1.30 -8.32 -11.71
CA PRO A 48 -0.33 -9.36 -11.34
C PRO A 48 0.99 -8.83 -10.77
N TYR A 49 1.45 -7.65 -11.21
CA TYR A 49 2.71 -7.05 -10.75
C TYR A 49 2.70 -6.74 -9.24
N MET A 50 1.53 -6.54 -8.64
CA MET A 50 1.40 -6.26 -7.20
C MET A 50 2.00 -7.39 -6.36
N ARG A 51 2.01 -8.63 -6.88
CA ARG A 51 2.64 -9.78 -6.21
C ARG A 51 4.13 -9.55 -5.93
N GLY A 52 4.83 -8.89 -6.86
CA GLY A 52 6.24 -8.52 -6.71
C GLY A 52 6.45 -7.42 -5.66
N ARG A 53 5.54 -6.43 -5.61
CA ARG A 53 5.57 -5.35 -4.60
C ARG A 53 5.32 -5.86 -3.17
N MET A 54 4.64 -7.00 -3.04
CA MET A 54 4.46 -7.71 -1.77
C MET A 54 5.69 -8.49 -1.34
N GLN A 55 6.78 -8.56 -2.11
CA GLN A 55 8.04 -9.20 -1.71
C GLN A 55 9.07 -8.18 -1.23
N ASP A 56 10.09 -8.65 -0.51
CA ASP A 56 11.25 -7.85 -0.11
C ASP A 56 12.39 -8.03 -1.12
N THR A 57 12.08 -7.86 -2.40
CA THR A 57 13.09 -7.90 -3.45
C THR A 57 13.69 -6.51 -3.59
N LYS A 58 14.98 -6.38 -3.23
CA LYS A 58 15.80 -5.20 -3.54
C LYS A 58 15.60 -4.84 -5.01
N ASN A 59 15.11 -3.64 -5.28
CA ASN A 59 15.08 -3.10 -6.62
C ASN A 59 16.53 -2.79 -7.04
N PRO A 60 17.12 -3.48 -8.05
CA PRO A 60 18.51 -3.22 -8.45
C PRO A 60 18.72 -1.82 -9.05
N ILE A 61 17.65 -1.09 -9.34
CA ILE A 61 17.70 0.25 -9.95
C ILE A 61 18.12 1.36 -8.95
N HIS A 62 18.20 1.07 -7.65
CA HIS A 62 18.58 2.09 -6.64
C HIS A 62 20.09 2.15 -6.31
N LEU A 63 20.96 1.58 -7.16
CA LEU A 63 22.44 1.58 -6.97
C LEU A 63 23.19 2.68 -7.74
N ARG A 64 22.52 3.73 -8.23
CA ARG A 64 23.19 4.88 -8.83
C ARG A 64 22.54 6.20 -8.44
N SER A 65 22.94 6.72 -7.30
CA SER A 65 23.19 8.16 -7.12
C SER A 65 24.09 8.32 -5.90
N SER A 66 25.39 8.36 -6.15
CA SER A 66 26.33 9.12 -5.32
C SER A 66 26.10 10.61 -5.54
#